data_AF-A0A9Q6VP44-F1
#
_entry.id   AF-A0A9Q6VP44-F1
#
_cell.length_a   1.000
_cell.length_b   1.000
_cell.length_c   1.000
_cell.angle_alpha   90.00
_cell.angle_beta   90.00
_cell.angle_gamma   90.00
#
_symmetry.space_group_name_H-M   'P 1'
#
loop_
_entity.id
_entity.type
_entity.pdbx_description
1 polymer ?
#
loop_
_entity_poly.entity_id
_entity_poly.type
_entity_poly.pdbx_seq_one_letter_code
_entity_poly.pdbx_strand_id
1 'polypeptide(L)'
;MSELSDLQAAEIAKLQALGKAWHHFHHGASDELVPTDAGNIPTLSGLAKVIFDAMGGVLLPVLETVNAAGPAVALDIDPLRRVSAFDITLTAPECALSLLNAQVPAGYSRAITLTLRQSSGANKVQWPSNVVWAYNRQPVLSYVPGAYDLVTLVYDPIAHNWRGMVDGGWFNV
;
A
#
# COMPACT_ATOMS: atom_id res chain seq x y z
N MET A 1 48.72 -0.76 -41.92
CA MET A 1 48.50 0.15 -40.77
C MET A 1 47.02 0.37 -40.44
N SER A 2 46.04 -0.05 -41.25
CA SER A 2 44.61 0.19 -41.00
C SER A 2 43.95 -0.79 -40.01
N GLU A 3 44.33 -2.07 -40.01
CA GLU A 3 43.68 -3.07 -39.14
C GLU A 3 43.88 -2.79 -37.65
N LEU A 4 45.07 -2.31 -37.26
CA LEU A 4 45.36 -1.96 -35.88
C LEU A 4 44.52 -0.76 -35.41
N SER A 5 44.28 0.23 -36.28
CA SER A 5 43.44 1.38 -35.97
C SER A 5 41.95 1.02 -35.91
N ASP A 6 41.50 0.08 -36.74
CA ASP A 6 40.11 -0.39 -36.74
C ASP A 6 39.79 -1.19 -35.47
N LEU A 7 40.73 -2.03 -35.02
CA LEU A 7 40.64 -2.73 -33.74
C LEU A 7 40.63 -1.76 -32.54
N GLN A 8 41.48 -0.73 -32.58
CA GLN A 8 41.50 0.31 -31.54
C GLN A 8 40.17 1.09 -31.50
N ALA A 9 39.62 1.46 -32.66
CA ALA A 9 38.35 2.15 -32.75
C ALA A 9 37.19 1.28 -32.20
N ALA A 10 37.19 -0.01 -32.51
CA ALA A 10 36.20 -0.95 -31.98
C ALA A 10 36.28 -1.07 -30.44
N GLU A 11 37.48 -1.10 -29.88
CA GLU A 11 37.65 -1.19 -28.42
C GLU A 11 37.26 0.11 -27.70
N ILE A 12 37.58 1.28 -28.28
CA ILE A 12 37.12 2.57 -27.77
C ILE A 12 35.59 2.65 -27.77
N ALA A 13 34.93 2.16 -28.83
CA ALA A 13 33.48 2.15 -28.92
C ALA A 13 32.85 1.30 -27.80
N LYS A 14 33.44 0.14 -27.47
CA LYS A 14 32.99 -0.69 -26.33
C LYS A 14 33.14 0.04 -25.01
N LEU A 15 34.28 0.69 -24.76
CA LEU A 15 34.51 1.45 -23.53
C LEU A 15 33.54 2.62 -23.39
N GLN A 16 33.24 3.32 -24.48
CA GLN A 16 32.23 4.39 -24.49
C GLN A 16 30.82 3.85 -24.22
N ALA A 17 30.45 2.70 -24.77
CA ALA A 17 29.16 2.06 -24.49
C ALA A 17 29.04 1.65 -23.02
N LEU A 18 30.10 1.05 -22.45
CA LEU A 18 30.16 0.72 -21.01
C LEU A 18 30.05 1.97 -20.14
N GLY A 19 30.76 3.05 -20.48
CA GLY A 19 30.68 4.32 -19.76
C GLY A 19 29.28 4.93 -19.79
N LYS A 20 28.59 4.86 -20.93
CA LYS A 20 27.19 5.32 -21.05
C LYS A 20 26.24 4.47 -20.21
N ALA A 21 26.38 3.14 -20.26
CA ALA A 21 25.56 2.24 -19.46
C ALA A 21 25.77 2.48 -17.95
N TRP A 22 27.03 2.68 -17.52
CA TRP A 22 27.36 2.98 -16.13
C TRP A 22 26.79 4.32 -15.67
N HIS A 23 26.95 5.38 -16.48
CA HIS A 23 26.35 6.68 -16.20
C HIS A 23 24.83 6.59 -16.13
N HIS A 24 24.21 5.86 -17.06
CA HIS A 24 22.76 5.66 -17.07
C HIS A 24 22.28 4.86 -15.84
N PHE A 25 23.01 3.84 -15.43
CA PHE A 25 22.71 3.09 -14.20
C PHE A 25 22.72 4.00 -12.97
N HIS A 26 23.71 4.88 -12.82
CA HIS A 26 23.82 5.75 -11.65
C HIS A 26 22.89 6.97 -11.65
N HIS A 27 22.57 7.51 -12.84
CA HIS A 27 21.88 8.80 -12.96
C HIS A 27 20.54 8.75 -13.69
N GLY A 28 20.13 7.58 -14.19
CA GLY A 28 18.83 7.40 -14.84
C GLY A 28 17.65 7.46 -13.87
N ALA A 29 16.46 7.68 -14.43
CA ALA A 29 15.22 7.74 -13.67
C ALA A 29 14.79 6.35 -13.15
N SER A 30 13.86 6.31 -12.20
CA SER A 30 13.46 5.06 -11.52
C SER A 30 12.67 4.08 -12.38
N ASP A 31 12.06 4.56 -13.47
CA ASP A 31 11.26 3.80 -14.43
C ASP A 31 12.05 3.39 -15.69
N GLU A 32 13.29 3.87 -15.82
CA GLU A 32 14.18 3.53 -16.92
C GLU A 32 14.88 2.19 -16.70
N LEU A 33 15.19 1.53 -17.81
CA LEU A 33 15.99 0.32 -17.85
C LEU A 33 17.31 0.58 -18.57
N VAL A 34 18.40 0.06 -18.00
CA VAL A 34 19.74 0.12 -18.56
C VAL A 34 19.98 -1.17 -19.34
N PRO A 35 20.18 -1.10 -20.67
CA PRO A 35 20.49 -2.27 -21.47
C PRO A 35 21.92 -2.74 -21.17
N THR A 36 22.07 -4.03 -20.89
CA THR A 36 23.36 -4.70 -20.71
C THR A 36 23.39 -6.00 -21.52
N ASP A 37 24.58 -6.59 -21.67
CA ASP A 37 24.73 -7.89 -22.35
C ASP A 37 24.00 -9.04 -21.62
N ALA A 38 23.72 -8.87 -20.32
CA ALA A 38 22.95 -9.81 -19.50
C ALA A 38 21.43 -9.54 -19.54
N GLY A 39 20.99 -8.55 -20.32
CA GLY A 39 19.60 -8.08 -20.39
C GLY A 39 19.40 -6.71 -19.76
N ASN A 40 18.15 -6.27 -19.74
CA ASN A 40 17.77 -4.99 -19.18
C ASN A 40 17.77 -5.06 -17.65
N ILE A 41 18.51 -4.16 -17.00
CA ILE A 41 18.54 -4.00 -15.54
C ILE A 41 17.88 -2.67 -15.13
N PRO A 42 17.33 -2.53 -13.93
CA PRO A 42 16.89 -1.23 -13.43
C PRO A 42 18.08 -0.29 -13.19
N THR A 43 17.82 1.03 -13.21
CA THR A 43 18.76 2.02 -12.69
C THR A 43 18.96 1.86 -11.17
N LEU A 44 19.96 2.51 -10.59
CA LEU A 44 20.15 2.55 -9.14
C LEU A 44 18.91 3.12 -8.42
N SER A 45 18.28 4.14 -9.02
CA SER A 45 17.01 4.70 -8.53
C SER A 45 15.85 3.70 -8.64
N GLY A 46 15.77 2.97 -9.75
CA GLY A 46 14.78 1.90 -9.94
C GLY A 46 14.97 0.73 -8.97
N LEU A 47 16.22 0.35 -8.69
CA LEU A 47 16.56 -0.66 -7.68
C LEU A 47 16.17 -0.18 -6.28
N ALA A 48 16.49 1.08 -5.95
CA ALA A 48 16.08 1.69 -4.68
C ALA A 48 14.55 1.72 -4.55
N LYS A 49 13.82 2.01 -5.64
CA LYS A 49 12.36 1.93 -5.67
C LYS A 49 11.86 0.50 -5.45
N VAL A 50 12.46 -0.51 -6.08
CA VAL A 50 12.08 -1.93 -5.86
C VAL A 50 12.33 -2.34 -4.42
N ILE A 51 13.46 -1.96 -3.83
CA ILE A 51 13.77 -2.21 -2.42
C ILE A 51 12.79 -1.45 -1.53
N PHE A 52 12.49 -0.19 -1.84
CA PHE A 52 11.52 0.60 -1.10
C PHE A 52 10.10 0.08 -1.25
N ASP A 53 9.71 -0.49 -2.38
CA ASP A 53 8.41 -1.14 -2.55
C ASP A 53 8.40 -2.50 -1.82
N ALA A 54 9.54 -3.20 -1.80
CA ALA A 54 9.75 -4.45 -1.06
C ALA A 54 9.70 -4.24 0.47
N MET A 55 10.36 -3.18 0.95
CA MET A 55 10.48 -2.82 2.36
C MET A 55 9.43 -1.79 2.81
N GLY A 56 8.72 -1.16 1.87
CA GLY A 56 7.77 -0.08 2.11
C GLY A 56 6.64 -0.57 2.98
N GLY A 57 6.14 -1.77 2.74
CA GLY A 57 5.20 -2.44 3.64
C GLY A 57 5.71 -2.73 5.05
N VAL A 58 7.01 -2.55 5.33
CA VAL A 58 7.65 -2.72 6.64
C VAL A 58 7.84 -1.37 7.35
N LEU A 59 8.10 -0.27 6.62
CA LEU A 59 8.41 1.05 7.20
C LEU A 59 7.29 2.10 7.04
N LEU A 60 6.48 2.02 5.98
CA LEU A 60 5.37 2.92 5.70
C LEU A 60 4.10 2.14 5.35
N PRO A 61 2.99 2.31 6.08
CA PRO A 61 1.73 1.68 5.73
C PRO A 61 1.32 1.93 4.28
N VAL A 62 1.06 0.88 3.50
CA VAL A 62 0.44 1.04 2.17
C VAL A 62 -1.02 1.44 2.38
N LEU A 63 -1.42 2.54 1.75
CA LEU A 63 -2.77 3.09 1.76
C LEU A 63 -3.55 2.61 0.54
N GLU A 64 -4.75 2.09 0.75
CA GLU A 64 -5.71 1.78 -0.31
C GLU A 64 -6.92 2.71 -0.23
N THR A 65 -7.26 3.36 -1.35
CA THR A 65 -8.41 4.26 -1.41
C THR A 65 -9.62 3.57 -2.05
N VAL A 66 -10.74 3.55 -1.33
CA VAL A 66 -12.05 3.08 -1.79
C VAL A 66 -12.96 4.30 -2.00
N ASN A 67 -12.95 4.84 -3.21
CA ASN A 67 -13.65 6.08 -3.56
C ASN A 67 -15.18 6.01 -3.43
N ALA A 68 -15.78 4.81 -3.47
CA ALA A 68 -17.22 4.62 -3.38
C ALA A 68 -17.57 3.25 -2.77
N ALA A 69 -17.67 3.19 -1.45
CA ALA A 69 -18.20 2.04 -0.74
C ALA A 69 -19.74 2.09 -0.74
N GLY A 70 -20.34 1.30 -1.65
CA GLY A 70 -21.78 1.13 -1.75
C GLY A 70 -22.35 0.26 -0.62
N PRO A 71 -23.36 -0.60 -0.88
CA PRO A 71 -24.01 -1.39 0.18
C PRO A 71 -23.10 -2.44 0.83
N ALA A 72 -21.99 -2.80 0.20
CA ALA A 72 -20.98 -3.68 0.76
C ALA A 72 -19.58 -3.33 0.24
N VAL A 73 -18.58 -3.55 1.08
CA VAL A 73 -17.16 -3.43 0.74
C VAL A 73 -16.38 -4.58 1.38
N ALA A 74 -15.45 -5.16 0.62
CA ALA A 74 -14.56 -6.20 1.10
C ALA A 74 -13.13 -5.67 1.07
N LEU A 75 -12.52 -5.55 2.25
CA LEU A 75 -11.16 -5.06 2.40
C LEU A 75 -10.22 -6.26 2.35
N ASP A 76 -9.41 -6.32 1.30
CA ASP A 76 -8.40 -7.35 1.18
C ASP A 76 -7.17 -6.97 1.99
N ILE A 77 -7.06 -7.65 3.13
CA ILE A 77 -5.98 -7.46 4.07
C ILE A 77 -5.03 -8.64 4.00
N ASP A 78 -4.69 -9.14 2.82
CA ASP A 78 -3.59 -10.09 2.67
C ASP A 78 -2.27 -9.46 3.19
N PRO A 79 -1.51 -10.13 4.08
CA PRO A 79 -0.18 -9.66 4.50
C PRO A 79 0.79 -9.38 3.33
N LEU A 80 0.67 -10.11 2.22
CA LEU A 80 1.53 -9.96 1.03
C LEU A 80 1.25 -8.66 0.28
N ARG A 81 0.00 -8.16 0.35
CA ARG A 81 -0.39 -6.87 -0.22
C ARG A 81 0.17 -5.69 0.57
N ARG A 82 0.54 -5.91 1.83
CA ARG A 82 1.14 -4.90 2.72
C ARG A 82 0.29 -3.65 2.97
N VAL A 83 -0.99 -3.70 2.56
CA VAL A 83 -2.00 -2.69 2.88
C VAL A 83 -2.27 -2.74 4.38
N SER A 84 -2.12 -1.58 5.00
CA SER A 84 -2.32 -1.36 6.43
C SER A 84 -3.10 -0.09 6.73
N ALA A 85 -3.46 0.68 5.71
CA ALA A 85 -4.41 1.78 5.83
C ALA A 85 -5.44 1.72 4.68
N PHE A 86 -6.70 2.04 4.99
CA PHE A 86 -7.76 2.19 4.01
C PHE A 86 -8.41 3.57 4.17
N ASP A 87 -8.58 4.30 3.07
CA ASP A 87 -9.39 5.52 3.03
C ASP A 87 -10.67 5.25 2.23
N ILE A 88 -11.80 5.23 2.92
CA ILE A 88 -13.06 4.69 2.43
C ILE A 88 -14.12 5.79 2.44
N THR A 89 -14.66 6.12 1.28
CA THR A 89 -15.82 7.01 1.16
C THR A 89 -17.11 6.18 1.15
N LEU A 90 -17.91 6.32 2.20
CA LEU A 90 -19.19 5.62 2.34
C LEU A 90 -20.27 6.31 1.50
N THR A 91 -20.85 5.60 0.53
CA THR A 91 -21.85 6.17 -0.39
C THR A 91 -23.26 5.63 -0.18
N ALA A 92 -23.41 4.44 0.41
CA ALA A 92 -24.72 3.89 0.78
C ALA A 92 -25.11 4.24 2.22
N PRO A 93 -26.42 4.37 2.55
CA PRO A 93 -26.87 4.61 3.92
C PRO A 93 -26.39 3.55 4.93
N GLU A 94 -26.29 2.31 4.48
CA GLU A 94 -25.66 1.22 5.21
C GLU A 94 -24.67 0.52 4.29
N CYS A 95 -23.46 0.27 4.80
CA CYS A 95 -22.38 -0.43 4.10
C CYS A 95 -21.91 -1.62 4.93
N ALA A 96 -22.05 -2.83 4.41
CA ALA A 96 -21.51 -4.03 5.02
C ALA A 96 -20.01 -4.17 4.75
N LEU A 97 -19.19 -4.08 5.80
CA LEU A 97 -17.75 -4.23 5.71
C LEU A 97 -17.37 -5.70 5.98
N SER A 98 -16.44 -6.22 5.19
CA SER A 98 -15.81 -7.52 5.42
C SER A 98 -14.30 -7.46 5.27
N LEU A 99 -13.59 -8.35 5.96
CA LEU A 99 -12.13 -8.48 5.89
C LEU A 99 -11.78 -9.77 5.14
N LEU A 100 -11.19 -9.67 3.96
CA LEU A 100 -10.69 -10.81 3.19
C LEU A 100 -9.23 -11.09 3.57
N ASN A 101 -8.83 -12.36 3.50
CA ASN A 101 -7.47 -12.79 3.81
C ASN A 101 -6.98 -12.34 5.19
N ALA A 102 -7.91 -12.27 6.16
CA ALA A 102 -7.72 -11.73 7.50
C ALA A 102 -6.88 -12.62 8.45
N GLN A 103 -6.25 -13.67 7.92
CA GLN A 103 -5.41 -14.58 8.69
C GLN A 103 -4.07 -13.91 8.98
N VAL A 104 -3.61 -14.00 10.22
CA VAL A 104 -2.30 -13.51 10.64
C VAL A 104 -1.45 -14.69 11.08
N PRO A 105 -0.24 -14.90 10.52
CA PRO A 105 0.62 -16.01 10.90
C PRO A 105 1.02 -15.97 12.38
N ALA A 106 1.21 -17.15 12.98
CA ALA A 106 1.67 -17.26 14.36
C ALA A 106 3.01 -16.55 14.57
N GLY A 107 3.15 -15.85 15.70
CA GLY A 107 4.35 -15.06 16.01
C GLY A 107 4.33 -13.63 15.45
N TYR A 108 3.31 -13.26 14.68
CA TYR A 108 3.14 -11.90 14.15
C TYR A 108 1.93 -11.21 14.77
N SER A 109 2.02 -9.88 14.88
CA SER A 109 0.89 -9.00 15.19
C SER A 109 0.58 -8.14 13.97
N ARG A 110 -0.68 -7.71 13.85
CA ARG A 110 -1.10 -6.83 12.77
C ARG A 110 -2.14 -5.83 13.24
N ALA A 111 -2.00 -4.62 12.74
CA ALA A 111 -3.01 -3.58 12.82
C ALA A 111 -3.31 -3.07 11.41
N ILE A 112 -4.55 -2.65 11.19
CA ILE A 112 -4.97 -1.87 10.01
C ILE A 112 -5.74 -0.66 10.49
N THR A 113 -5.55 0.47 9.81
CA THR A 113 -6.27 1.72 10.09
C THR A 113 -7.29 1.99 8.98
N LEU A 114 -8.47 2.42 9.37
CA LEU A 114 -9.59 2.74 8.50
C LEU A 114 -9.94 4.22 8.70
N THR A 115 -9.89 4.99 7.62
CA THR A 115 -10.50 6.31 7.52
C THR A 115 -11.85 6.14 6.86
N LEU A 116 -12.93 6.46 7.57
CA LEU A 116 -14.30 6.32 7.10
C LEU A 116 -14.87 7.71 6.83
N ARG A 117 -15.08 8.08 5.56
CA ARG A 117 -15.62 9.38 5.15
C ARG A 117 -17.11 9.29 4.84
N GLN A 118 -17.87 10.23 5.38
CA GLN A 118 -19.29 10.38 5.10
C GLN A 118 -19.51 11.05 3.74
N SER A 119 -20.31 10.46 2.85
CA SER A 119 -20.75 11.17 1.63
C SER A 119 -21.97 12.05 1.92
N SER A 120 -23.00 11.48 2.54
CA SER A 120 -24.31 12.13 2.74
C SER A 120 -24.56 12.54 4.18
N GLY A 121 -23.72 12.11 5.13
CA GLY A 121 -23.84 12.46 6.55
C GLY A 121 -24.83 11.57 7.31
N ALA A 122 -25.08 10.36 6.86
CA ALA A 122 -25.86 9.38 7.63
C ALA A 122 -25.45 7.94 7.32
N ASN A 123 -24.27 7.76 6.73
CA ASN A 123 -23.76 6.48 6.30
C ASN A 123 -23.33 5.67 7.53
N LYS A 124 -23.81 4.44 7.63
CA LYS A 124 -23.48 3.50 8.69
C LYS A 124 -22.64 2.35 8.16
N VAL A 125 -21.79 1.79 9.01
CA VAL A 125 -21.03 0.59 8.72
C VAL A 125 -21.60 -0.58 9.51
N GLN A 126 -21.97 -1.65 8.81
CA GLN A 126 -22.23 -2.95 9.43
C GLN A 126 -20.90 -3.69 9.54
N TRP A 127 -20.39 -3.81 10.76
CA TRP A 127 -19.09 -4.43 11.02
C TRP A 127 -19.18 -5.96 10.91
N PRO A 128 -18.11 -6.62 10.41
CA PRO A 128 -18.09 -8.07 10.32
C PRO A 128 -18.04 -8.69 11.72
N SER A 129 -18.59 -9.89 11.87
CA SER A 129 -18.73 -10.56 13.17
C SER A 129 -17.41 -10.93 13.85
N ASN A 130 -16.32 -10.97 13.08
CA ASN A 130 -14.97 -11.19 13.59
C ASN A 130 -14.31 -9.90 14.11
N VAL A 131 -15.01 -8.77 14.13
CA VAL A 131 -14.56 -7.52 14.77
C VAL A 131 -15.29 -7.35 16.11
N VAL A 132 -14.52 -7.32 17.19
CA VAL A 132 -14.99 -7.13 18.56
C VAL A 132 -14.68 -5.72 19.05
N TRP A 133 -15.64 -5.12 19.74
CA TRP A 133 -15.56 -3.74 20.20
C TRP A 133 -15.49 -3.65 21.72
N ALA A 134 -14.88 -2.58 22.22
CA ALA A 134 -14.92 -2.27 23.64
C ALA A 134 -16.37 -2.25 24.15
N TYR A 135 -16.62 -2.97 25.24
CA TYR A 135 -17.96 -3.10 25.84
C TYR A 135 -19.04 -3.64 24.90
N ASN A 136 -18.68 -4.35 23.83
CA ASN A 136 -19.59 -4.82 22.77
C ASN A 136 -20.40 -3.68 22.12
N ARG A 137 -19.83 -2.47 22.05
CA ARG A 137 -20.47 -1.31 21.43
C ARG A 137 -19.74 -0.90 20.17
N GLN A 138 -20.39 -1.10 19.03
CA GLN A 138 -19.91 -0.58 17.76
C GLN A 138 -19.76 0.94 17.81
N PRO A 139 -18.80 1.51 17.05
CA PRO A 139 -18.56 2.93 17.07
C PRO A 139 -19.72 3.69 16.42
N VAL A 140 -20.03 4.85 16.98
CA VAL A 140 -20.91 5.81 16.34
C VAL A 140 -20.06 6.67 15.43
N LEU A 141 -20.35 6.63 14.13
CA LEU A 141 -19.65 7.44 13.13
C LEU A 141 -20.21 8.86 13.10
N SER A 142 -19.40 9.77 12.56
CA SER A 142 -19.80 11.10 12.16
C SER A 142 -20.99 11.07 11.22
N TYR A 143 -21.81 12.12 11.25
CA TYR A 143 -23.03 12.25 10.44
C TYR A 143 -23.06 13.56 9.65
N VAL A 144 -21.88 14.15 9.40
CA VAL A 144 -21.78 15.36 8.58
C VAL A 144 -21.17 14.97 7.24
N PRO A 145 -21.76 15.38 6.10
CA PRO A 145 -21.14 15.17 4.79
C PRO A 145 -19.68 15.66 4.78
N GLY A 146 -18.76 14.85 4.27
CA GLY A 146 -17.33 15.16 4.21
C GLY A 146 -16.56 14.92 5.52
N ALA A 147 -17.24 14.78 6.66
CA ALA A 147 -16.59 14.41 7.91
C ALA A 147 -16.06 12.98 7.85
N TYR A 148 -14.99 12.71 8.60
CA TYR A 148 -14.44 11.37 8.68
C TYR A 148 -14.06 10.95 10.09
N ASP A 149 -14.05 9.63 10.27
CA ASP A 149 -13.67 8.96 11.51
C ASP A 149 -12.48 8.03 11.28
N LEU A 150 -11.66 7.88 12.30
CA LEU A 150 -10.48 7.02 12.32
C LEU A 150 -10.70 5.84 13.25
N VAL A 151 -10.53 4.64 12.71
CA VAL A 151 -10.68 3.37 13.42
C VAL A 151 -9.46 2.50 13.16
N THR A 152 -8.87 1.94 14.20
CA THR A 152 -7.83 0.91 14.08
C THR A 152 -8.38 -0.45 14.49
N LEU A 153 -8.13 -1.47 13.65
CA LEU A 153 -8.42 -2.86 13.95
C LEU A 153 -7.11 -3.58 14.24
N VAL A 154 -7.02 -4.25 15.40
CA VAL A 154 -5.82 -5.00 15.83
C VAL A 154 -6.15 -6.47 15.98
N TYR A 155 -5.35 -7.34 15.36
CA TYR A 155 -5.55 -8.79 15.46
C TYR A 155 -5.30 -9.31 16.88
N ASP A 156 -6.18 -10.20 17.35
CA ASP A 156 -6.00 -10.98 18.56
C ASP A 156 -5.54 -12.40 18.20
N PRO A 157 -4.28 -12.78 18.49
CA PRO A 157 -3.76 -14.10 18.15
C PRO A 157 -4.33 -15.22 19.01
N ILE A 158 -4.97 -14.92 20.13
CA ILE A 158 -5.58 -15.91 21.03
C ILE A 158 -7.04 -16.15 20.63
N ALA A 159 -7.80 -15.08 20.44
CA ALA A 159 -9.22 -15.17 20.12
C ALA A 159 -9.50 -15.31 18.61
N HIS A 160 -8.49 -15.14 17.76
CA HIS A 160 -8.58 -15.12 16.30
C HIS A 160 -9.61 -14.10 15.75
N ASN A 161 -9.81 -13.00 16.47
CA ASN A 161 -10.72 -11.89 16.13
C ASN A 161 -9.93 -10.57 16.00
N TRP A 162 -10.58 -9.53 15.51
CA TRP A 162 -10.04 -8.19 15.37
C TRP A 162 -10.64 -7.27 16.44
N ARG A 163 -9.79 -6.65 17.26
CA ARG A 163 -10.21 -5.66 18.25
C ARG A 163 -10.31 -4.30 17.59
N GLY A 164 -11.50 -3.70 17.62
CA GLY A 164 -11.75 -2.36 17.10
C GLY A 164 -11.49 -1.28 18.14
N MET A 165 -10.75 -0.25 17.73
CA MET A 165 -10.40 0.93 18.49
C MET A 165 -10.84 2.17 17.70
N VAL A 166 -11.51 3.12 18.36
CA VAL A 166 -11.84 4.41 17.76
C VAL A 166 -10.75 5.39 18.15
N ASP A 167 -9.97 5.83 17.16
CA ASP A 167 -8.84 6.72 17.38
C ASP A 167 -9.27 8.20 17.41
N GLY A 168 -10.37 8.50 16.73
CA GLY A 168 -10.99 9.82 16.72
C GLY A 168 -12.13 9.90 15.71
N GLY A 169 -12.94 10.94 15.80
CA GLY A 169 -14.06 11.16 14.89
C GLY A 169 -14.37 12.65 14.74
N TRP A 170 -15.30 12.96 13.84
CA TRP A 170 -15.73 14.32 13.50
C TRP A 170 -14.61 15.21 12.97
N PHE A 171 -13.65 14.61 12.26
CA PHE A 171 -12.66 15.41 11.55
C PHE A 171 -13.31 16.07 10.34
N ASN A 172 -13.29 17.39 10.31
CA ASN A 172 -13.85 18.22 9.25
C ASN A 172 -12.70 19.04 8.67
N VAL A 173 -12.47 18.94 7.36
CA VAL A 173 -11.52 19.78 6.60
C VAL A 173 -12.26 20.57 5.53
#